data_AF-A0A9E5AC32-F1
#
_entry.id   AF-A0A9E5AC32-F1
#
_cell.length_a   1.000
_cell.length_b   1.000
_cell.length_c   1.000
_cell.angle_alpha   90.00
_cell.angle_beta   90.00
_cell.angle_gamma   90.00
#
_symmetry.space_group_name_H-M   'P 1'
#
loop_
_entity.id
_entity.type
_entity.pdbx_description
1 polymer ?
#
loop_
_entity_poly.entity_id
_entity_poly.type
_entity_poly.pdbx_seq_one_letter_code
_entity_poly.pdbx_strand_id
1 'polypeptide(L)'
;MSADNPWLILEHPTLGDLPARQVLACIFALTAEGKILHFHREQTVGGTDPQRYRLSDTPADEGRARCCIIPPTVLAFRPPKTP
;
A
#
# COMPACT_ATOMS: atom_id res chain seq x y z
N MET A 1 -13.81 17.95 5.60
CA MET A 1 -12.37 18.06 5.29
C MET A 1 -11.98 16.77 4.62
N SER A 2 -11.82 16.79 3.29
CA SER A 2 -11.42 15.60 2.54
C SER A 2 -10.03 15.18 2.99
N ALA A 3 -9.94 14.05 3.70
CA ALA A 3 -8.66 13.40 3.92
C ALA A 3 -8.25 12.79 2.58
N ASP A 4 -7.72 13.62 1.67
CA ASP A 4 -7.00 13.14 0.51
C ASP A 4 -5.75 12.43 1.02
N ASN A 5 -5.94 11.15 1.33
CA ASN A 5 -4.86 10.24 1.66
C ASN A 5 -4.00 10.13 0.38
N PRO A 6 -2.78 10.68 0.37
CA PRO A 6 -2.01 10.81 -0.85
C PRO A 6 -1.66 9.44 -1.41
N TRP A 7 -1.52 9.38 -2.74
CA TRP A 7 -0.89 8.23 -3.36
C TRP A 7 0.56 8.14 -2.94
N LEU A 8 0.99 6.92 -2.66
CA LEU A 8 2.34 6.54 -2.27
C LEU A 8 2.88 5.60 -3.34
N ILE A 9 4.18 5.35 -3.29
CA ILE A 9 4.85 4.35 -4.10
C ILE A 9 5.40 3.26 -3.17
N LEU A 10 5.05 2.01 -3.43
CA LEU A 10 5.63 0.84 -2.78
C LEU A 10 6.60 0.15 -3.74
N GLU A 11 7.89 0.14 -3.41
CA GLU A 11 8.92 -0.62 -4.13
C GLU A 11 8.80 -2.11 -3.78
N HIS A 12 8.23 -2.90 -4.69
CA HIS A 12 8.03 -4.34 -4.54
C HIS A 12 9.18 -5.12 -5.22
N PRO A 13 9.80 -6.11 -4.54
CA PRO A 13 11.02 -6.76 -5.04
C PRO A 13 10.84 -7.46 -6.40
N THR A 14 9.64 -7.96 -6.70
CA THR A 14 9.35 -8.67 -7.96
C THR A 14 8.44 -7.91 -8.93
N LEU A 15 7.68 -6.92 -8.44
CA LEU A 15 6.66 -6.23 -9.23
C LEU A 15 7.07 -4.78 -9.56
N GLY A 16 8.20 -4.31 -9.01
CA GLY A 16 8.65 -2.94 -9.16
C GLY A 16 7.83 -1.95 -8.34
N ASP A 17 7.80 -0.69 -8.78
CA ASP A 17 7.08 0.39 -8.12
C ASP A 17 5.57 0.24 -8.31
N LEU A 18 4.84 0.10 -7.19
CA LEU A 18 3.39 -0.03 -7.18
C LEU A 18 2.73 1.22 -6.60
N PRO A 19 1.66 1.75 -7.22
CA PRO A 19 0.84 2.77 -6.60
C PRO A 19 0.17 2.20 -5.35
N ALA A 20 0.32 2.90 -4.23
CA ALA A 20 -0.14 2.44 -2.94
C ALA A 20 -0.85 3.53 -2.14
N ARG A 21 -1.58 3.12 -1.11
CA ARG A 21 -2.18 4.01 -0.12
C ARG A 21 -1.98 3.46 1.28
N GLN A 22 -1.75 4.35 2.23
CA GLN A 22 -1.67 3.98 3.64
C GLN A 22 -3.02 4.18 4.31
N VAL A 23 -3.68 3.12 4.74
CA VAL A 23 -4.91 3.22 5.54
C VAL A 23 -4.59 2.74 6.95
N LEU A 24 -4.69 3.63 7.94
CA LEU A 24 -4.25 3.37 9.31
C LEU A 24 -2.76 2.92 9.33
N ALA A 25 -2.49 1.73 9.86
CA ALA A 25 -1.15 1.12 9.91
C ALA A 25 -0.91 0.10 8.78
N CYS A 26 -1.72 0.12 7.72
CA CYS A 26 -1.64 -0.81 6.60
C CYS A 26 -1.31 -0.07 5.30
N ILE A 27 -0.49 -0.68 4.45
CA ILE A 27 -0.16 -0.24 3.10
C ILE A 27 -0.87 -1.16 2.11
N PHE A 28 -1.65 -0.56 1.23
CA PHE A 28 -2.39 -1.26 0.19
C PHE A 28 -1.83 -0.85 -1.16
N ALA A 29 -1.25 -1.79 -1.90
CA ALA A 29 -0.65 -1.56 -3.21
C ALA A 29 -1.51 -2.17 -4.32
N LEU A 30 -1.64 -1.47 -5.43
CA LEU A 30 -2.40 -1.92 -6.59
C LEU A 30 -1.45 -2.50 -7.64
N THR A 31 -1.68 -3.75 -8.03
CA THR A 31 -0.94 -4.37 -9.13
C THR A 31 -1.45 -3.91 -10.49
N ALA A 32 -0.67 -4.11 -11.55
CA ALA A 32 -1.07 -3.79 -12.92
C ALA A 32 -2.37 -4.52 -13.35
N GLU A 33 -2.62 -5.71 -12.81
CA GLU A 33 -3.83 -6.51 -13.06
C GLU A 33 -5.04 -6.07 -12.21
N GLY A 34 -4.90 -5.01 -11.41
CA GLY A 34 -5.97 -4.47 -10.58
C GLY A 34 -6.18 -5.24 -9.26
N LYS A 35 -5.23 -6.08 -8.84
CA LYS A 35 -5.28 -6.75 -7.53
C LYS A 35 -4.76 -5.82 -6.44
N ILE A 36 -5.34 -5.92 -5.24
CA ILE A 36 -4.85 -5.21 -4.07
C ILE A 36 -3.97 -6.14 -3.25
N LEU A 37 -2.71 -5.76 -3.08
CA LEU A 37 -1.79 -6.36 -2.11
C LEU A 37 -1.89 -5.61 -0.80
N HIS A 38 -1.78 -6.35 0.31
CA HIS A 38 -1.91 -5.81 1.66
C HIS A 38 -0.63 -6.10 2.45
N PHE A 39 -0.06 -5.05 3.03
CA PHE A 39 1.11 -5.10 3.89
C PHE A 39 0.88 -4.25 5.12
N HIS A 40 1.52 -4.60 6.23
CA HIS A 40 1.54 -3.74 7.41
C HIS A 40 2.68 -2.74 7.34
N ARG A 41 2.55 -1.64 8.07
CA ARG A 41 3.56 -0.59 8.16
C ARG A 41 4.93 -1.14 8.57
N GLU A 42 4.95 -2.07 9.54
CA GLU A 42 6.19 -2.70 10.01
C GLU A 42 6.91 -3.54 8.95
N GLN A 43 6.23 -3.95 7.88
CA GLN A 43 6.81 -4.68 6.75
C GLN A 43 7.40 -3.72 5.70
N THR A 44 7.40 -2.43 5.97
CA THR A 44 7.89 -1.40 5.06
C THR A 44 8.93 -0.52 5.73
N VAL A 45 9.95 -0.15 4.98
CA VAL A 45 10.95 0.84 5.38
C VAL A 45 10.65 2.14 4.64
N GLY A 46 10.52 3.24 5.38
CA GLY A 46 10.43 4.58 4.80
C GLY A 46 11.77 4.98 4.19
N GLY A 47 11.75 5.44 2.95
CA GLY A 47 12.90 6.09 2.33
C GLY A 47 13.09 7.52 2.83
N THR A 48 14.05 8.24 2.24
CA THR A 48 14.20 9.68 2.41
C THR A 48 13.02 10.47 1.81
N ASP A 49 12.30 9.86 0.87
CA ASP A 49 11.06 10.39 0.31
C ASP A 49 9.86 9.93 1.16
N PRO A 50 9.10 10.86 1.77
CA PRO A 50 7.96 10.52 2.62
C PRO A 50 6.81 9.82 1.88
N GLN A 51 6.81 9.84 0.55
CA GLN A 51 5.82 9.16 -0.29
C GLN A 51 6.28 7.79 -0.81
N ARG A 52 7.50 7.36 -0.47
CA ARG A 52 8.08 6.10 -0.94
C ARG A 52 8.38 5.13 0.19
N TYR A 53 7.94 3.90 -0.02
CA TYR A 53 8.14 2.78 0.88
C TYR A 53 8.77 1.61 0.17
N ARG A 54 9.67 0.92 0.83
CA ARG A 54 10.25 -0.33 0.34
C ARG A 54 9.81 -1.48 1.21
N LEU A 55 9.41 -2.60 0.61
CA LEU A 55 9.16 -3.83 1.38
C LEU A 55 10.45 -4.34 2.02
N SER A 56 10.37 -4.68 3.31
CA SER A 56 11.44 -5.38 4.03
C SER A 56 11.18 -6.88 4.05
N ASP A 57 12.19 -7.63 4.50
CA ASP A 57 12.06 -9.06 4.82
C ASP A 57 11.38 -9.30 6.19
N THR A 58 10.85 -8.24 6.82
CA THR A 58 10.16 -8.35 8.11
C THR A 58 8.79 -9.02 7.93
N PRO A 59 8.51 -10.14 8.62
CA PRO A 59 7.20 -10.77 8.57
C PRO A 59 6.15 -9.88 9.25
N ALA A 60 4.88 -10.09 8.87
CA ALA A 60 3.77 -9.49 9.61
C ALA A 60 3.70 -10.04 11.03
N ASP A 61 3.31 -9.20 11.99
CA ASP A 61 2.95 -9.65 13.33
C ASP A 61 1.75 -10.61 13.26
N GLU A 62 1.86 -11.77 13.92
CA GLU A 62 0.81 -12.80 13.96
C GLU A 62 -0.53 -12.24 14.49
N GLY A 63 -0.48 -11.27 15.41
CA GLY A 63 -1.67 -10.60 15.93
C GLY A 63 -2.41 -9.73 14.90
N ARG A 64 -1.79 -9.41 13.76
CA ARG A 64 -2.32 -8.52 12.71
C ARG A 64 -2.80 -9.24 11.46
N ALA A 65 -2.79 -10.57 11.44
CA ALA A 65 -3.34 -11.37 10.33
C ALA A 65 -4.82 -11.09 10.00
N ARG A 66 -5.56 -10.41 10.89
CA ARG A 66 -6.98 -10.04 10.72
C ARG A 66 -7.23 -8.71 9.99
N CYS A 67 -6.20 -7.97 9.59
CA CYS A 67 -6.35 -6.67 8.91
C CYS A 67 -6.91 -6.75 7.48
N CYS A 68 -7.22 -7.95 6.96
CA CYS A 68 -7.63 -8.22 5.57
C CYS A 68 -9.06 -7.78 5.17
N ILE A 69 -9.68 -6.79 5.83
CA ILE A 69 -11.04 -6.33 5.47
C ILE A 69 -10.97 -4.97 4.81
N ILE A 70 -10.59 -4.93 3.53
CA ILE A 70 -10.97 -3.83 2.64
C ILE A 70 -11.79 -4.41 1.48
N PRO A 71 -13.09 -4.07 1.38
CA PRO A 71 -13.92 -4.51 0.26
C PRO A 71 -13.32 -4.02 -1.08
N PRO A 72 -13.36 -4.84 -2.14
CA PRO A 72 -12.81 -4.49 -3.46
C PRO A 72 -13.51 -3.30 -4.14
N THR A 73 -14.59 -2.77 -3.55
CA THR A 73 -15.39 -1.66 -4.08
C THR A 73 -14.99 -0.29 -3.52
N VAL A 74 -13.93 -0.19 -2.72
CA VAL A 74 -13.48 1.11 -2.18
C VAL A 74 -12.87 1.97 -3.29
N LEU A 75 -13.57 3.05 -3.64
CA LEU A 75 -13.19 4.04 -4.68
C LEU A 75 -11.79 4.65 -4.50
N ALA A 76 -11.20 4.56 -3.30
CA ALA A 76 -9.86 5.04 -3.01
C ALA A 76 -8.77 4.35 -3.84
N PHE A 77 -8.99 3.15 -4.36
CA PHE A 77 -7.99 2.41 -5.14
C PHE A 77 -8.10 2.58 -6.66
N ARG A 78 -8.87 3.56 -7.16
CA ARG A 78 -8.79 3.93 -8.58
C ARG A 78 -7.51 4.72 -8.83
N PRO A 79 -6.50 4.18 -9.53
CA PRO A 79 -5.29 4.93 -9.81
C PRO A 79 -5.65 6.22 -10.55
N PRO A 80 -4.93 7.32 -10.32
CA PRO A 80 -5.15 8.54 -11.09
C PRO A 80 -5.02 8.21 -12.57
N LYS A 81 -5.92 8.71 -13.41
CA LYS A 81 -5.74 8.61 -14.86
C LYS A 81 -4.45 9.34 -15.18
N THR A 82 -3.45 8.60 -15.68
CA THR A 82 -2.27 9.22 -16.27
C THR A 82 -2.75 10.12 -17.42
N PRO A 83 -2.33 11.40 -17.48
CA PRO A 83 -2.66 12.28 -18.61
C PRO A 83 -2.06 11.76 -19.92
#